data_AF-A0A953KRV5-F1
#
_entry.id   AF-A0A953KRV5-F1
#
_cell.length_a   1.000
_cell.length_b   1.000
_cell.length_c   1.000
_cell.angle_alpha   90.00
_cell.angle_beta   90.00
_cell.angle_gamma   90.00
#
_symmetry.space_group_name_H-M   'P 1'
#
loop_
_entity.id
_entity.type
_entity.pdbx_description
1 polymer ?
#
loop_
_entity_poly.entity_id
_entity_poly.type
_entity_poly.pdbx_seq_one_letter_code
_entity_poly.pdbx_strand_id
1 'polypeptide(L)'
;MPENKRWEACETCKHLKDWSRGEQKGGRPEWDTSLPAEANQLVLVRDLKPDSARLHQLLRCARCGTYYLYWTEYEFLVGGSEDTQTLERLSDEAAEKLLAG
;
A
#
# COMPACT_ATOMS: atom_id res chain seq x y z
N MET A 1 -15.58 10.72 -15.39
CA MET A 1 -14.34 10.96 -16.16
C MET A 1 -13.63 9.62 -16.21
N PRO A 2 -13.20 9.08 -17.36
CA PRO A 2 -12.40 7.85 -17.33
C PRO A 2 -11.10 8.18 -16.60
N GLU A 3 -10.85 7.48 -15.50
CA GLU A 3 -9.55 7.54 -14.80
C GLU A 3 -8.46 7.32 -15.83
N ASN A 4 -7.56 8.30 -15.99
CA ASN A 4 -6.39 8.13 -16.82
C ASN A 4 -5.56 6.99 -16.23
N LYS A 5 -5.70 5.78 -16.81
CA LYS A 5 -5.02 4.54 -16.41
C LYS A 5 -3.52 4.56 -16.74
N ARG A 6 -2.83 5.63 -16.36
CA ARG A 6 -1.39 5.84 -16.50
C ARG A 6 -0.54 4.75 -15.86
N TRP A 7 -1.14 3.97 -14.95
CA TRP A 7 -0.52 2.82 -14.32
C TRP A 7 -0.34 1.62 -15.26
N GLU A 8 -1.18 1.43 -16.28
CA GLU A 8 -1.08 0.30 -17.22
C GLU A 8 0.21 0.34 -18.04
N ALA A 9 0.65 1.55 -18.43
CA ALA A 9 1.88 1.77 -19.19
C ALA A 9 3.12 2.01 -18.32
N CYS A 10 2.98 2.03 -16.99
CA CYS A 10 4.09 2.31 -16.07
C CYS A 10 4.82 1.03 -15.69
N GLU A 11 6.13 0.96 -15.88
CA GLU A 11 6.91 -0.24 -15.53
C GLU A 11 6.84 -0.61 -14.05
N THR A 12 6.59 0.34 -13.15
CA THR A 12 6.40 0.05 -11.72
C THR A 12 4.96 -0.37 -11.46
N CYS A 13 3.98 0.43 -11.88
CA CYS A 13 2.58 0.21 -11.50
C CYS A 13 1.88 -0.92 -12.24
N LYS A 14 2.40 -1.37 -13.40
CA LYS A 14 1.85 -2.53 -14.12
C LYS A 14 1.98 -3.84 -13.34
N HIS A 15 2.93 -3.91 -12.39
CA HIS A 15 3.14 -5.06 -11.50
C HIS A 15 2.36 -4.94 -10.18
N LEU A 16 1.81 -3.76 -9.89
CA LEU A 16 0.99 -3.53 -8.71
C LEU A 16 -0.48 -3.72 -9.07
N LYS A 17 -1.19 -4.55 -8.31
CA LYS A 17 -2.64 -4.72 -8.47
C LYS A 17 -3.40 -3.51 -7.92
N ASP A 18 -4.69 -3.43 -8.23
CA ASP A 18 -5.59 -2.47 -7.59
C ASP A 18 -5.64 -2.68 -6.07
N TRP A 19 -5.54 -3.93 -5.63
CA TRP A 19 -5.47 -4.29 -4.22
C TRP A 19 -4.49 -5.45 -4.02
N SER A 20 -3.58 -5.31 -3.05
CA SER A 20 -2.59 -6.33 -2.68
C SER A 20 -2.43 -6.37 -1.16
N ARG A 21 -2.19 -7.58 -0.64
CA ARG A 21 -1.98 -7.84 0.79
C ARG A 21 -0.78 -8.76 0.97
N GLY A 22 0.08 -8.44 1.94
CA GLY A 22 1.19 -9.26 2.39
C GLY A 22 1.07 -9.50 3.89
N GLU A 23 1.34 -10.72 4.33
CA GLU A 23 1.17 -11.17 5.71
C GLU A 23 2.46 -11.80 6.23
N GLN A 24 2.83 -11.49 7.46
CA GLN A 24 3.94 -12.13 8.17
C GLN A 24 3.38 -12.84 9.39
N LYS A 25 3.56 -14.16 9.46
CA LYS A 25 3.02 -15.03 10.51
C LYS A 25 4.14 -15.35 11.51
N GLY A 26 4.02 -14.81 12.72
CA GLY A 26 4.98 -15.01 13.79
C GLY A 26 5.21 -16.50 14.07
N GLY A 27 6.45 -16.96 13.87
CA GLY A 27 6.86 -18.34 14.08
C GLY A 27 6.52 -19.31 12.95
N ARG A 28 6.01 -18.82 11.80
CA ARG A 28 5.62 -19.64 10.64
C ARG A 28 6.01 -18.98 9.31
N PRO A 29 7.30 -18.75 9.05
CA PRO A 29 7.78 -18.01 7.87
C PRO A 29 7.40 -18.67 6.54
N GLU A 30 7.09 -19.96 6.54
CA GLU A 30 6.63 -20.69 5.36
C GLU A 30 5.24 -20.27 4.87
N TRP A 31 4.51 -19.49 5.67
CA TRP A 31 3.20 -18.91 5.34
C TRP A 31 3.27 -17.42 5.01
N ASP A 32 4.47 -16.84 5.07
CA ASP A 32 4.66 -15.42 4.82
C ASP A 32 4.38 -15.08 3.35
N THR A 33 3.66 -13.99 3.15
CA THR A 33 3.45 -13.38 1.84
C THR A 33 3.90 -11.93 1.90
N SER A 34 4.34 -11.40 0.77
CA SER A 34 4.84 -10.02 0.69
C SER A 34 4.11 -9.27 -0.42
N LEU A 35 4.03 -7.95 -0.24
CA LEU A 35 3.68 -7.06 -1.34
C LEU A 35 4.72 -7.20 -2.47
N PRO A 36 4.34 -6.95 -3.73
CA PRO A 36 5.30 -6.91 -4.83
C PRO A 36 6.45 -5.94 -4.53
N ALA A 37 7.67 -6.29 -4.97
CA ALA A 37 8.87 -5.50 -4.67
C ALA A 37 8.78 -4.05 -5.20
N GLU A 38 8.00 -3.84 -6.26
CA GLU A 38 7.70 -2.54 -6.86
C GLU A 38 6.99 -1.58 -5.89
N ALA A 39 6.32 -2.09 -4.85
CA ALA A 39 5.71 -1.26 -3.81
C ALA A 39 6.77 -0.42 -3.08
N ASN A 40 8.00 -0.92 -2.94
CA ASN A 40 9.13 -0.20 -2.33
C ASN A 40 9.63 0.99 -3.17
N GLN A 41 9.19 1.11 -4.43
CA GLN A 41 9.54 2.23 -5.31
C GLN A 41 8.52 3.39 -5.20
N LEU A 42 7.42 3.20 -4.48
CA LEU A 42 6.45 4.25 -4.23
C LEU A 42 7.03 5.25 -3.20
N VAL A 43 6.79 6.53 -3.44
CA VAL A 43 7.26 7.59 -2.55
C VAL A 43 6.16 8.02 -1.60
N LEU A 44 6.52 8.22 -0.33
CA LEU A 44 5.60 8.77 0.67
C LEU A 44 5.25 10.22 0.29
N VAL A 45 3.96 10.49 0.15
CA VAL A 45 3.44 11.84 -0.07
C VAL A 45 2.92 12.43 1.23
N ARG A 46 2.20 11.62 2.01
CA ARG A 46 1.63 12.05 3.28
C ARG A 46 1.49 10.88 4.26
N ASP A 47 1.91 11.10 5.49
CA ASP A 47 1.51 10.24 6.61
C ASP A 47 0.16 10.71 7.14
N LEU A 48 -0.86 9.85 7.06
CA LEU A 48 -2.23 10.15 7.48
C LEU A 48 -2.45 9.83 8.97
N LYS A 49 -1.51 9.11 9.61
CA LYS A 49 -1.50 8.82 11.05
C LYS A 49 -0.07 8.92 11.59
N PRO A 50 0.50 10.13 11.66
CA PRO A 50 1.83 10.32 12.24
C PRO A 50 1.87 9.80 13.68
N ASP A 51 3.04 9.32 14.11
CA ASP A 51 3.32 8.75 15.44
C ASP A 51 2.55 7.45 15.78
N SER A 52 1.79 6.89 14.84
CA SER A 52 1.14 5.59 15.00
C SER A 52 2.11 4.44 14.70
N ALA A 53 2.11 3.41 15.55
CA ALA A 53 2.80 2.15 15.26
C ALA A 53 2.18 1.41 14.05
N ARG A 54 0.90 1.67 13.77
CA ARG A 54 0.19 1.18 12.58
C ARG A 54 0.21 2.26 11.51
N LEU A 55 0.89 1.97 10.41
CA LEU A 55 1.08 2.94 9.33
C LEU A 55 -0.24 3.16 8.60
N HIS A 56 -0.47 4.40 8.18
CA HIS A 56 -1.56 4.76 7.28
C HIS A 56 -1.05 5.89 6.40
N GLN A 57 -0.63 5.56 5.18
CA GLN A 57 0.22 6.41 4.37
C GLN A 57 -0.33 6.55 2.96
N LEU A 58 -0.36 7.78 2.47
CA LEU A 58 -0.60 8.07 1.07
C LEU A 58 0.74 8.04 0.34
N LEU A 59 0.86 7.10 -0.59
CA LEU A 59 2.03 6.92 -1.44
C LEU A 59 1.71 7.35 -2.88
N ARG A 60 2.77 7.64 -3.65
CA ARG A 60 2.66 7.97 -5.07
C ARG A 60 3.77 7.31 -5.85
N CYS A 61 3.46 6.79 -7.04
CA CYS A 61 4.50 6.36 -7.96
C CYS A 61 5.25 7.58 -8.51
N ALA A 62 6.57 7.64 -8.31
CA ALA A 62 7.38 8.75 -8.83
C ALA A 62 7.41 8.82 -10.38
N ARG A 63 7.10 7.72 -11.07
CA ARG A 63 7.16 7.64 -12.54
C ARG A 63 5.90 8.12 -13.24
N CYS A 64 4.74 7.61 -12.84
CA CYS A 64 3.45 7.93 -13.49
C CYS A 64 2.53 8.77 -12.60
N GLY A 65 2.88 8.98 -11.33
CA GLY A 65 2.08 9.77 -10.40
C GLY A 65 0.81 9.08 -9.90
N THR A 66 0.58 7.79 -10.17
CA THR A 66 -0.55 7.03 -9.59
C THR A 66 -0.44 6.99 -8.07
N TYR A 67 -1.55 7.22 -7.39
CA TYR A 67 -1.63 7.19 -5.93
C TYR A 67 -1.98 5.81 -5.41
N TYR A 68 -1.46 5.51 -4.23
CA TYR A 68 -1.74 4.29 -3.50
C TYR A 68 -1.94 4.62 -2.02
N LEU A 69 -2.90 3.94 -1.39
CA LEU A 69 -3.04 3.90 0.06
C LEU A 69 -2.31 2.68 0.59
N TYR A 70 -1.43 2.90 1.57
CA TYR A 70 -0.71 1.85 2.26
C TYR A 70 -1.07 1.87 3.74
N TRP A 71 -1.33 0.69 4.31
CA TRP A 71 -1.56 0.59 5.75
C TRP A 71 -1.11 -0.74 6.32
N THR A 72 -0.84 -0.71 7.63
CA THR A 72 -0.48 -1.91 8.38
C THR A 72 -1.48 -2.22 9.48
N GLU A 73 -1.66 -3.51 9.71
CA GLU A 73 -2.49 -4.08 10.77
C GLU A 73 -1.63 -5.05 11.55
N TYR A 74 -1.85 -5.11 12.87
CA TYR A 74 -1.19 -6.08 13.74
C TYR A 74 -2.25 -6.75 14.58
N GLU A 75 -2.23 -8.08 14.56
CA GLU A 75 -3.09 -8.93 15.35
C GLU A 75 -2.26 -9.93 16.17
N PHE A 76 -2.75 -10.26 17.36
CA PHE A 76 -2.18 -11.31 18.19
C PHE A 76 -3.23 -12.39 18.39
N LEU A 77 -2.92 -13.59 17.90
CA LEU A 77 -3.80 -14.76 17.94
C LEU A 77 -3.18 -15.84 18.82
N VAL A 78 -4.00 -16.82 19.24
CA VAL A 78 -3.49 -18.00 19.94
C VAL A 78 -2.59 -18.77 18.99
N GLY A 79 -1.27 -18.68 19.19
CA GLY A 79 -0.27 -19.34 18.36
C GLY A 79 0.72 -18.40 17.64
N GLY A 80 0.57 -17.08 17.75
CA GLY A 80 1.54 -16.12 17.21
C GLY A 80 0.95 -14.73 16.97
N SER A 81 1.82 -13.84 16.49
CA SER A 81 1.41 -12.55 15.94
C SER A 81 1.21 -12.64 14.43
N GLU A 82 0.38 -11.75 13.89
CA GLU A 82 0.24 -11.56 12.45
C GLU A 82 0.39 -10.08 12.13
N ASP A 83 1.40 -9.76 11.32
CA ASP A 83 1.59 -8.43 10.74
C ASP A 83 1.05 -8.45 9.31
N THR A 84 0.14 -7.54 9.01
CA THR A 84 -0.39 -7.39 7.66
C THR A 84 -0.04 -6.03 7.09
N GLN A 85 0.36 -6.03 5.82
CA GLN A 85 0.52 -4.85 4.99
C GLN A 85 -0.49 -4.91 3.84
N THR A 86 -1.21 -3.82 3.62
CA THR A 86 -2.14 -3.70 2.50
C THR A 86 -1.77 -2.49 1.64
N LEU A 87 -1.88 -2.66 0.32
CA LEU A 87 -1.66 -1.61 -0.67
C LEU A 87 -2.86 -1.57 -1.62
N GLU A 88 -3.49 -0.40 -1.71
CA GLU A 88 -4.65 -0.16 -2.56
C GLU A 88 -4.36 0.99 -3.54
N ARG A 89 -4.68 0.80 -4.81
CA ARG A 89 -4.60 1.86 -5.82
C ARG A 89 -5.79 2.80 -5.67
N LEU A 90 -5.51 4.09 -5.68
CA LEU A 90 -6.56 5.11 -5.56
C LEU A 90 -6.86 5.78 -6.90
N SER A 91 -8.10 6.25 -7.04
CA SER A 91 -8.44 7.28 -8.02
C SER A 91 -7.81 8.62 -7.63
N ASP A 92 -7.71 9.53 -8.61
CA ASP A 92 -7.21 10.88 -8.35
C ASP A 92 -8.13 11.62 -7.37
N GLU A 93 -9.45 11.49 -7.51
CA GLU A 93 -10.41 12.13 -6.62
C GLU A 93 -10.35 11.59 -5.19
N ALA A 94 -10.08 10.30 -5.01
CA ALA A 94 -9.89 9.71 -3.68
C ALA A 94 -8.59 10.21 -3.04
N ALA A 95 -7.51 10.28 -3.80
CA ALA A 95 -6.23 10.80 -3.34
C ALA A 95 -6.31 12.29 -2.98
N GLU A 96 -7.01 13.10 -3.78
CA GLU A 96 -7.22 14.54 -3.52
C GLU A 96 -7.93 14.78 -2.19
N LYS A 97 -8.94 13.97 -1.83
CA LYS A 97 -9.61 14.07 -0.53
C LYS A 97 -8.66 13.84 0.64
N LEU A 98 -7.75 12.88 0.51
CA LEU A 98 -6.73 12.58 1.53
C LEU A 98 -5.61 13.63 1.58
N LEU A 99 -5.39 14.35 0.49
CA LEU A 99 -4.46 15.49 0.45
C LEU A 99 -5.08 16.77 1.03
N ALA A 100 -6.41 16.92 0.96
CA ALA A 100 -7.10 18.13 1.37
C ALA A 100 -7.40 18.23 2.88
N GLY A 101 -7.56 17.10 3.58
CA GLY A 101 -7.78 17.07 5.04
C GLY A 101 -6.51 16.76 5.77
#